data_AF-A0A3C0L9S9-F1
#
_entry.id   AF-A0A3C0L9S9-F1
#
_cell.length_a   1.000
_cell.length_b   1.000
_cell.length_c   1.000
_cell.angle_alpha   90.00
_cell.angle_beta   90.00
_cell.angle_gamma   90.00
#
_symmetry.space_group_name_H-M   'P 1'
#
loop_
_entity.id
_entity.type
_entity.pdbx_description
1 polymer ?
#
loop_
_entity_poly.entity_id
_entity_poly.type
_entity_poly.pdbx_seq_one_letter_code
_entity_poly.pdbx_strand_id
1 'polypeptide(L)'
;MNFFLDPDMAYLLGLIVGRGTIREVSGKRQLIIEYPFKNLTAKGINKTFQAKDKILLSLDETINRLGELMEITPKKVTNENSVSIIIESNRYGILWRNIDRLLLNKRSFREMEIPYILFKASENIKKEFIRGIADVTGSIGTGCRDQAGRHRVYISILNNNWKLPIQICNLLQGQPLYIPVNTIDWGHPNTRNGNLKDYNRGAKHAWAREHQLKVYAEYFEKIGFRITHKDEILKELAEENRKNFPKRKPSLCNPPKKRIKQRVPHPEEMSEKLPPELRGKHCNAYWQICLELGCTQEEDNLFKEV
;
A
#
# COMPACT_ATOMS: atom_id res chain seq x y z
N MET A 1 -14.24 -23.26 7.63
CA MET A 1 -15.02 -22.05 7.98
C MET A 1 -14.15 -21.16 8.86
N ASN A 2 -13.62 -20.06 8.33
CA ASN A 2 -12.84 -19.10 9.11
C ASN A 2 -13.82 -18.11 9.76
N PHE A 3 -14.30 -18.43 10.96
CA PHE A 3 -15.38 -17.74 11.67
C PHE A 3 -15.14 -16.25 12.00
N PHE A 4 -13.98 -15.67 11.65
CA PHE A 4 -13.56 -14.35 12.13
C PHE A 4 -12.94 -13.45 11.05
N LEU A 5 -13.07 -13.80 9.77
CA LEU A 5 -12.60 -12.97 8.67
C LEU A 5 -13.78 -12.61 7.78
N ASP A 6 -14.41 -11.48 8.11
CA ASP A 6 -15.45 -10.84 7.33
C ASP A 6 -14.90 -9.57 6.64
N PRO A 7 -15.70 -8.89 5.80
CA PRO A 7 -15.31 -7.63 5.15
C PRO A 7 -14.83 -6.53 6.11
N ASP A 8 -15.42 -6.41 7.32
CA ASP A 8 -15.11 -5.34 8.27
C ASP A 8 -13.77 -5.60 8.95
N MET A 9 -13.57 -6.84 9.39
CA MET A 9 -12.31 -7.28 9.95
C MET A 9 -11.18 -7.18 8.92
N ALA A 10 -11.47 -7.50 7.66
CA ALA A 10 -10.50 -7.34 6.57
C ALA A 10 -10.11 -5.87 6.35
N TYR A 11 -11.10 -4.97 6.32
CA TYR A 11 -10.84 -3.53 6.23
C TYR A 11 -10.01 -3.02 7.41
N LEU A 12 -10.36 -3.39 8.65
CA LEU A 12 -9.59 -3.07 9.85
C LEU A 12 -8.14 -3.57 9.77
N LEU A 13 -7.93 -4.83 9.38
CA LEU A 13 -6.57 -5.37 9.19
C LEU A 13 -5.80 -4.59 8.12
N GLY A 14 -6.46 -4.16 7.05
CA GLY A 14 -5.86 -3.32 6.01
C GLY A 14 -5.38 -1.98 6.57
N LEU A 15 -6.20 -1.32 7.39
CA LEU A 15 -5.83 -0.09 8.09
C LEU A 15 -4.62 -0.31 9.03
N ILE A 16 -4.63 -1.42 9.78
CA ILE A 16 -3.56 -1.76 10.72
C ILE A 16 -2.24 -2.05 9.97
N VAL A 17 -2.27 -2.87 8.93
CA VAL A 17 -1.08 -3.20 8.13
C VAL A 17 -0.57 -1.97 7.39
N GLY A 18 -1.46 -1.06 6.97
CA GLY A 18 -1.08 0.17 6.28
C GLY A 18 -0.40 1.21 7.17
N ARG A 19 -1.01 1.55 8.32
CA ARG A 19 -0.56 2.64 9.23
C ARG A 19 -0.89 2.41 10.71
N GLY A 20 -1.11 1.17 11.10
CA GLY A 20 -1.45 0.80 12.48
C GLY A 20 -0.24 0.64 13.40
N THR A 21 -0.41 1.05 14.66
CA THR A 21 0.50 0.73 15.76
C THR A 21 -0.29 0.23 16.96
N ILE A 22 0.12 -0.90 17.53
CA ILE A 22 -0.48 -1.50 18.73
C ILE A 22 0.49 -1.29 19.89
N ARG A 23 0.01 -0.75 21.01
CA ARG A 23 0.80 -0.50 22.22
C ARG A 23 0.03 -0.93 23.46
N GLU A 24 0.77 -1.16 24.54
CA GLU A 24 0.21 -1.30 25.87
C GLU A 24 0.66 -0.09 26.70
N VAL A 25 -0.30 0.64 27.24
CA VAL A 25 -0.08 1.87 28.02
C VAL A 25 -0.93 1.78 29.27
N SER A 26 -0.29 1.77 30.44
CA SER A 26 -0.96 1.74 31.75
C SER A 26 -1.99 0.60 31.89
N GLY A 27 -1.63 -0.61 31.43
CA GLY A 27 -2.50 -1.79 31.45
C GLY A 27 -3.63 -1.76 30.43
N LYS A 28 -3.71 -0.72 29.60
CA LYS A 28 -4.68 -0.63 28.50
C LYS A 28 -4.00 -0.92 27.19
N ARG A 29 -4.71 -1.62 26.32
CA ARG A 29 -4.26 -1.87 24.97
C ARG A 29 -4.78 -0.79 24.04
N GLN A 30 -3.88 -0.22 23.25
CA GLN A 30 -4.17 0.89 22.36
C GLN A 30 -3.82 0.51 20.92
N LEU A 31 -4.77 0.65 20.01
CA LEU A 31 -4.53 0.64 18.56
C LEU A 31 -4.63 2.07 18.04
N ILE A 32 -3.60 2.50 17.33
CA ILE A 32 -3.52 3.81 16.68
C ILE A 32 -3.43 3.58 15.18
N ILE A 33 -4.34 4.17 14.39
CA ILE A 33 -4.33 4.14 12.92
C ILE A 33 -4.15 5.57 12.43
N GLU A 34 -3.04 5.84 11.73
CA GLU A 34 -2.71 7.18 11.24
C GLU A 34 -3.15 7.39 9.78
N TYR A 35 -3.87 8.49 9.53
CA TYR A 35 -4.20 9.00 8.20
C TYR A 35 -3.38 10.27 7.93
N PRO A 36 -2.26 10.17 7.19
CA PRO A 36 -1.43 11.33 6.90
C PRO A 36 -2.12 12.27 5.89
N PHE A 37 -2.05 13.57 6.12
CA PHE A 37 -2.44 14.60 5.16
C PHE A 37 -1.35 14.77 4.10
N LYS A 38 -1.12 13.72 3.28
CA LYS A 38 -0.18 13.81 2.16
C LYS A 38 -0.75 14.73 1.08
N ASN A 39 -0.04 15.85 0.83
CA ASN A 39 -0.44 16.96 -0.05
C ASN A 39 -1.74 17.64 0.41
N LEU A 40 -1.65 18.94 0.73
CA LEU A 40 -2.79 19.74 1.24
C LEU A 40 -3.98 19.80 0.25
N THR A 41 -3.72 19.55 -1.05
CA THR A 41 -4.73 19.55 -2.10
C THR A 41 -4.68 18.25 -2.90
N ALA A 42 -5.83 17.58 -3.03
CA ALA A 42 -6.03 16.49 -3.97
C ALA A 42 -6.69 17.07 -5.23
N LYS A 43 -5.98 17.01 -6.37
CA LYS A 43 -6.44 17.56 -7.65
C LYS A 43 -6.85 16.43 -8.60
N GLY A 44 -8.14 16.35 -8.90
CA GLY A 44 -8.69 15.70 -10.09
C GLY A 44 -8.58 16.60 -11.32
N ILE A 45 -9.29 16.24 -12.39
CA ILE A 45 -9.31 17.04 -13.63
C ILE A 45 -10.19 18.28 -13.41
N ASN A 46 -11.41 18.05 -12.91
CA ASN A 46 -12.41 19.09 -12.69
C ASN A 46 -12.61 19.42 -11.20
N LYS A 47 -12.16 18.54 -10.30
CA LYS A 47 -12.39 18.67 -8.86
C LYS A 47 -11.07 18.91 -8.12
N THR A 48 -11.05 19.88 -7.22
CA THR A 48 -9.95 20.05 -6.26
C THR A 48 -10.52 20.02 -4.86
N PHE A 49 -9.91 19.22 -3.99
CA PHE A 49 -10.33 19.08 -2.60
C PHE A 49 -9.21 19.49 -1.65
N GLN A 50 -9.57 20.20 -0.57
CA GLN A 50 -8.69 20.31 0.58
C GLN A 50 -8.70 18.97 1.31
N ALA A 51 -7.53 18.32 1.37
CA ALA A 51 -7.44 16.94 1.84
C ALA A 51 -7.85 16.81 3.31
N LYS A 52 -7.50 17.79 4.16
CA LYS A 52 -7.76 17.77 5.60
C LYS A 52 -9.27 17.66 5.92
N ASP A 53 -10.06 18.62 5.47
CA ASP A 53 -11.48 18.70 5.82
C ASP A 53 -12.27 17.51 5.27
N LYS A 54 -11.96 17.08 4.05
CA LYS A 54 -12.64 15.95 3.43
C LYS A 54 -12.24 14.60 4.02
N ILE A 55 -10.99 14.42 4.44
CA ILE A 55 -10.59 13.24 5.22
C ILE A 55 -11.38 13.22 6.52
N LEU A 56 -11.38 14.32 7.28
CA LEU A 56 -12.06 14.40 8.58
C LEU A 56 -13.55 14.07 8.51
N LEU A 57 -14.24 14.54 7.47
CA LEU A 57 -15.66 14.24 7.22
C LEU A 57 -15.87 12.77 6.80
N SER A 58 -14.99 12.21 5.96
CA SER A 58 -15.12 10.82 5.49
C SER A 58 -14.79 9.77 6.57
N LEU A 59 -14.09 10.17 7.62
CA LEU A 59 -13.68 9.24 8.68
C LEU A 59 -14.79 8.89 9.66
N ASP A 60 -15.85 9.69 9.76
CA ASP A 60 -16.91 9.45 10.76
C ASP A 60 -17.64 8.13 10.49
N GLU A 61 -17.95 7.80 9.23
CA GLU A 61 -18.52 6.50 8.85
C GLU A 61 -17.55 5.35 9.20
N THR A 62 -16.26 5.52 8.92
CA THR A 62 -15.23 4.52 9.25
C THR A 62 -15.13 4.32 10.76
N ILE A 63 -15.12 5.39 11.54
CA ILE A 63 -15.05 5.35 13.00
C ILE A 63 -16.24 4.62 13.59
N ASN A 64 -17.46 4.93 13.11
CA ASN A 64 -18.68 4.28 13.61
C ASN A 64 -18.64 2.77 13.36
N ARG A 65 -18.31 2.35 12.14
CA ARG A 65 -18.21 0.93 11.77
C ARG A 65 -17.12 0.19 12.54
N LEU A 66 -15.95 0.80 12.73
CA LEU A 66 -14.90 0.25 13.58
C LEU A 66 -15.35 0.15 15.04
N GLY A 67 -16.13 1.12 15.51
CA GLY A 67 -16.66 1.14 16.86
C GLY A 67 -17.68 0.05 17.12
N GLU A 68 -18.55 -0.22 16.14
CA GLU A 68 -19.48 -1.35 16.17
C GLU A 68 -18.72 -2.69 16.19
N LEU A 69 -17.76 -2.87 15.29
CA LEU A 69 -16.95 -4.10 15.21
C LEU A 69 -16.18 -4.38 16.51
N MET A 70 -15.64 -3.34 17.15
CA MET A 70 -14.80 -3.47 18.35
C MET A 70 -15.57 -3.30 19.66
N GLU A 71 -16.86 -2.98 19.60
CA GLU A 71 -17.70 -2.61 20.76
C GLU A 71 -17.08 -1.49 21.63
N ILE A 72 -16.35 -0.57 20.99
CA ILE A 72 -15.60 0.51 21.64
C ILE A 72 -15.69 1.75 20.78
N THR A 73 -16.07 2.89 21.35
CA THR A 73 -16.05 4.18 20.64
C THR A 73 -14.62 4.63 20.35
N PRO A 74 -14.16 4.68 19.07
CA PRO A 74 -12.84 5.18 18.73
C PRO A 74 -12.74 6.69 18.95
N LYS A 75 -11.56 7.16 19.36
CA LYS A 75 -11.25 8.59 19.47
C LYS A 75 -10.60 9.09 18.18
N LYS A 76 -11.07 10.22 17.67
CA LYS A 76 -10.45 10.94 16.55
C LYS A 76 -9.52 12.02 17.11
N VAL A 77 -8.23 11.94 16.80
CA VAL A 77 -7.22 12.92 17.25
C VAL A 77 -6.55 13.55 16.04
N THR A 78 -6.70 14.85 15.88
CA THR A 78 -6.16 15.59 14.73
C THR A 78 -4.87 16.30 15.13
N ASN A 79 -3.82 16.11 14.34
CA ASN A 79 -2.56 16.83 14.42
C ASN A 79 -2.41 17.76 13.19
N GLU A 80 -1.30 18.49 13.10
CA GLU A 80 -1.03 19.38 11.95
C GLU A 80 -0.99 18.61 10.62
N ASN A 81 -0.34 17.45 10.60
CA ASN A 81 -0.01 16.71 9.38
C ASN A 81 -0.73 15.35 9.24
N SER A 82 -1.55 14.97 10.22
CA SER A 82 -2.30 13.71 10.18
C SER A 82 -3.52 13.75 11.09
N VAL A 83 -4.46 12.84 10.87
CA VAL A 83 -5.50 12.49 11.83
C VAL A 83 -5.33 11.02 12.23
N SER A 84 -5.46 10.74 13.51
CA SER A 84 -5.35 9.39 14.05
C SER A 84 -6.67 8.92 14.63
N ILE A 85 -7.01 7.66 14.35
CA ILE A 85 -8.07 6.93 15.06
C ILE A 85 -7.39 6.14 16.17
N ILE A 86 -7.84 6.35 17.42
CA ILE A 86 -7.30 5.68 18.60
C ILE A 86 -8.40 4.83 19.23
N ILE A 87 -8.13 3.54 19.37
CA ILE A 87 -9.03 2.57 19.99
C ILE A 87 -8.34 2.03 21.25
N GLU A 88 -8.95 2.27 22.40
CA GLU A 88 -8.43 1.88 23.71
C GLU A 88 -9.33 0.81 24.32
N SER A 89 -8.74 -0.31 24.74
CA SER A 89 -9.46 -1.38 25.39
C SER A 89 -8.76 -1.83 26.67
N ASN A 90 -9.56 -2.01 27.71
CA ASN A 90 -9.12 -2.68 28.95
C ASN A 90 -9.31 -4.20 28.86
N ARG A 91 -9.98 -4.70 27.80
CA ARG A 91 -10.37 -6.11 27.67
C ARG A 91 -9.57 -6.78 26.57
N TYR A 92 -8.90 -7.88 26.90
CA TYR A 92 -8.25 -8.74 25.91
C TYR A 92 -9.22 -9.82 25.40
N GLY A 93 -10.24 -9.35 24.66
CA GLY A 93 -11.30 -10.18 24.08
C GLY A 93 -10.87 -10.95 22.83
N ILE A 94 -11.82 -11.68 22.23
CA ILE A 94 -11.59 -12.54 21.05
C ILE A 94 -11.05 -11.77 19.85
N LEU A 95 -11.55 -10.54 19.61
CA LEU A 95 -11.11 -9.70 18.50
C LEU A 95 -9.63 -9.33 18.62
N TRP A 96 -9.15 -8.96 19.81
CA TRP A 96 -7.73 -8.67 20.03
C TRP A 96 -6.84 -9.91 19.88
N ARG A 97 -7.29 -11.07 20.37
CA ARG A 97 -6.60 -12.35 20.18
C ARG A 97 -6.49 -12.70 18.70
N ASN A 98 -7.53 -12.44 17.92
CA ASN A 98 -7.55 -12.65 16.48
C ASN A 98 -6.61 -11.68 15.75
N ILE A 99 -6.62 -10.39 16.11
CA ILE A 99 -5.66 -9.40 15.59
C ILE A 99 -4.22 -9.87 15.84
N ASP A 100 -3.90 -10.27 17.08
CA ASP A 100 -2.55 -10.75 17.41
C ASP A 100 -2.16 -12.00 16.64
N ARG A 101 -3.07 -12.96 16.54
CA ARG A 101 -2.83 -14.19 15.79
C ARG A 101 -2.60 -13.89 14.31
N LEU A 102 -3.41 -13.03 13.70
CA LEU A 102 -3.33 -12.71 12.27
C LEU A 102 -2.10 -11.87 11.93
N LEU A 103 -1.69 -10.99 12.84
CA LEU A 103 -0.51 -10.13 12.69
C LEU A 103 0.77 -10.75 13.28
N LEU A 104 0.70 -11.99 13.77
CA LEU A 104 1.81 -12.70 14.41
C LEU A 104 2.47 -11.89 15.54
N ASN A 105 1.64 -11.25 16.36
CA ASN A 105 2.01 -10.35 17.47
C ASN A 105 2.83 -9.10 17.07
N LYS A 106 3.03 -8.84 15.77
CA LYS A 106 3.70 -7.62 15.31
C LYS A 106 2.94 -6.39 15.74
N ARG A 107 3.67 -5.35 16.17
CA ARG A 107 3.08 -4.18 16.82
C ARG A 107 3.09 -2.94 15.95
N SER A 108 3.89 -2.90 14.87
CA SER A 108 3.96 -1.76 13.98
C SER A 108 3.81 -2.13 12.50
N PHE A 109 3.08 -1.31 11.75
CA PHE A 109 3.01 -1.36 10.28
C PHE A 109 4.38 -1.38 9.57
N ARG A 110 5.45 -0.95 10.27
CA ARG A 110 6.84 -0.99 9.79
C ARG A 110 7.36 -2.41 9.54
N GLU A 111 6.75 -3.41 10.16
CA GLU A 111 7.15 -4.83 10.10
C GLU A 111 5.99 -5.77 9.76
N MET A 112 4.75 -5.29 9.83
CA MET A 112 3.55 -6.09 9.56
C MET A 112 3.54 -6.59 8.10
N GLU A 113 3.02 -7.80 7.95
CA GLU A 113 2.89 -8.49 6.67
C GLU A 113 1.41 -8.81 6.44
N ILE A 114 1.03 -9.14 5.20
CA ILE A 114 -0.34 -9.56 4.90
C ILE A 114 -0.60 -10.93 5.56
N PRO A 115 -1.62 -11.06 6.43
CA PRO A 115 -2.01 -12.35 7.00
C PRO A 115 -2.23 -13.41 5.91
N TYR A 116 -1.59 -14.58 6.03
CA TYR A 116 -1.60 -15.62 4.99
C TYR A 116 -3.01 -16.04 4.55
N ILE A 117 -3.96 -16.06 5.48
CA ILE A 117 -5.37 -16.35 5.26
C ILE A 117 -6.01 -15.47 4.17
N LEU A 118 -5.55 -14.23 4.00
CA LEU A 118 -6.09 -13.29 3.01
C LEU A 118 -5.76 -13.72 1.59
N PHE A 119 -4.64 -14.40 1.34
CA PHE A 119 -4.32 -14.90 -0.01
C PHE A 119 -5.31 -15.98 -0.48
N LYS A 120 -5.99 -16.66 0.45
CA LYS A 120 -7.03 -17.67 0.16
C LYS A 120 -8.46 -17.15 0.36
N ALA A 121 -8.62 -15.87 0.69
CA ALA A 121 -9.94 -15.30 0.97
C ALA A 121 -10.75 -15.01 -0.29
N SER A 122 -12.05 -14.77 -0.11
CA SER A 122 -12.96 -14.37 -1.20
C SER A 122 -12.61 -13.00 -1.76
N GLU A 123 -13.14 -12.69 -2.95
CA GLU A 123 -12.92 -11.41 -3.64
C GLU A 123 -13.22 -10.20 -2.73
N ASN A 124 -14.38 -10.22 -2.07
CA ASN A 124 -14.84 -9.11 -1.23
C ASN A 124 -13.90 -8.85 -0.05
N ILE A 125 -13.44 -9.91 0.63
CA ILE A 125 -12.49 -9.81 1.75
C ILE A 125 -11.16 -9.22 1.27
N LYS A 126 -10.63 -9.70 0.13
CA LYS A 126 -9.40 -9.16 -0.44
C LYS A 126 -9.53 -7.69 -0.83
N LYS A 127 -10.66 -7.30 -1.43
CA LYS A 127 -10.96 -5.89 -1.79
C LYS A 127 -10.99 -5.00 -0.56
N GLU A 128 -11.72 -5.38 0.49
CA GLU A 128 -11.79 -4.57 1.72
C GLU A 128 -10.42 -4.42 2.40
N PHE A 129 -9.63 -5.49 2.46
CA PHE A 129 -8.28 -5.41 3.01
C PHE A 129 -7.39 -4.44 2.23
N ILE A 130 -7.38 -4.53 0.90
CA ILE A 130 -6.60 -3.62 0.05
C ILE A 130 -7.12 -2.19 0.15
N ARG A 131 -8.45 -2.01 0.23
CA ARG A 131 -9.07 -0.69 0.44
C ARG A 131 -8.61 -0.05 1.74
N GLY A 132 -8.58 -0.81 2.84
CA GLY A 132 -8.04 -0.35 4.12
C GLY A 132 -6.59 0.14 4.00
N ILE A 133 -5.71 -0.66 3.36
CA ILE A 133 -4.33 -0.21 3.09
C ILE A 133 -4.32 1.09 2.27
N ALA A 134 -5.12 1.14 1.20
CA ALA A 134 -5.14 2.26 0.27
C ALA A 134 -5.72 3.54 0.88
N ASP A 135 -6.67 3.47 1.80
CA ASP A 135 -7.22 4.67 2.45
C ASP A 135 -6.16 5.40 3.30
N VAL A 136 -5.27 4.65 3.98
CA VAL A 136 -4.20 5.23 4.82
C VAL A 136 -2.86 5.45 4.10
N THR A 137 -2.59 4.73 3.00
CA THR A 137 -1.30 4.83 2.29
C THR A 137 -1.40 5.33 0.84
N GLY A 138 -2.59 5.27 0.26
CA GLY A 138 -2.84 5.54 -1.15
C GLY A 138 -2.97 7.01 -1.45
N SER A 139 -2.30 7.44 -2.53
CA SER A 139 -2.46 8.77 -3.13
C SER A 139 -2.93 8.64 -4.58
N ILE A 140 -3.86 9.52 -4.96
CA ILE A 140 -4.43 9.62 -6.29
C ILE A 140 -4.60 11.10 -6.67
N GLY A 141 -4.39 11.43 -7.94
CA GLY A 141 -4.51 12.79 -8.47
C GLY A 141 -3.79 12.94 -9.80
N THR A 142 -3.89 14.13 -10.41
CA THR A 142 -3.27 14.44 -11.71
C THR A 142 -1.74 14.35 -11.72
N GLY A 143 -1.09 14.54 -10.56
CA GLY A 143 0.36 14.32 -10.42
C GLY A 143 0.79 12.85 -10.46
N CYS A 144 -0.14 11.90 -10.33
CA CYS A 144 0.15 10.47 -10.30
C CYS A 144 0.06 9.84 -11.70
N ARG A 145 0.70 10.45 -12.70
CA ARG A 145 0.69 9.98 -14.11
C ARG A 145 1.99 9.24 -14.47
N ASP A 146 1.93 8.37 -15.47
CA ASP A 146 3.14 7.86 -16.14
C ASP A 146 3.65 8.81 -17.22
N GLN A 147 4.73 8.42 -17.91
CA GLN A 147 5.34 9.24 -18.97
C GLN A 147 4.41 9.44 -20.18
N ALA A 148 3.43 8.56 -20.37
CA ALA A 148 2.43 8.68 -21.43
C ALA A 148 1.21 9.50 -20.96
N GLY A 149 1.15 9.91 -19.69
CA GLY A 149 0.03 10.65 -19.12
C GLY A 149 -1.05 9.78 -18.47
N ARG A 150 -0.88 8.45 -18.39
CA ARG A 150 -1.88 7.54 -17.83
C ARG A 150 -1.84 7.57 -16.30
N HIS A 151 -3.01 7.74 -15.68
CA HIS A 151 -3.16 7.92 -14.23
C HIS A 151 -3.03 6.64 -13.43
N ARG A 152 -2.45 6.77 -12.24
CA ARG A 152 -2.14 5.67 -11.33
C ARG A 152 -2.49 6.04 -9.89
N VAL A 153 -2.88 5.03 -9.12
CA VAL A 153 -2.89 5.06 -7.66
C VAL A 153 -1.50 4.66 -7.17
N TYR A 154 -0.92 5.45 -6.27
CA TYR A 154 0.35 5.13 -5.61
C TYR A 154 0.06 4.67 -4.18
N ILE A 155 0.36 3.42 -3.88
CA ILE A 155 0.31 2.85 -2.53
C ILE A 155 1.71 2.99 -1.94
N SER A 156 1.85 3.80 -0.89
CA SER A 156 3.14 4.16 -0.32
C SER A 156 3.47 3.37 0.95
N ILE A 157 4.53 2.57 0.91
CA ILE A 157 4.96 1.70 2.02
C ILE A 157 6.28 2.24 2.59
N LEU A 158 6.41 2.33 3.91
CA LEU A 158 7.66 2.79 4.53
C LEU A 158 8.85 1.92 4.14
N ASN A 159 10.01 2.57 4.02
CA ASN A 159 11.25 1.95 3.55
C ASN A 159 11.66 0.71 4.37
N ASN A 160 11.30 0.64 5.66
CA ASN A 160 11.67 -0.51 6.49
C ASN A 160 10.91 -1.79 6.12
N ASN A 161 9.75 -1.69 5.48
CA ASN A 161 8.91 -2.84 5.15
C ASN A 161 9.11 -3.27 3.69
N TRP A 162 10.16 -4.05 3.46
CA TRP A 162 10.55 -4.53 2.12
C TRP A 162 9.67 -5.67 1.60
N LYS A 163 8.97 -6.40 2.47
CA LYS A 163 8.13 -7.55 2.08
C LYS A 163 6.75 -7.14 1.61
N LEU A 164 6.14 -6.16 2.27
CA LEU A 164 4.75 -5.76 2.04
C LEU A 164 4.45 -5.37 0.57
N PRO A 165 5.31 -4.67 -0.19
CA PRO A 165 5.02 -4.35 -1.59
C PRO A 165 4.80 -5.59 -2.47
N ILE A 166 5.59 -6.66 -2.27
CA ILE A 166 5.45 -7.91 -3.03
C ILE A 166 4.19 -8.65 -2.60
N GLN A 167 3.89 -8.66 -1.30
CA GLN A 167 2.67 -9.26 -0.79
C GLN A 167 1.41 -8.58 -1.34
N ILE A 168 1.39 -7.23 -1.39
CA ILE A 168 0.28 -6.46 -1.99
C ILE A 168 0.18 -6.78 -3.48
N CYS A 169 1.32 -6.84 -4.19
CA CYS A 169 1.38 -7.20 -5.60
C CYS A 169 0.78 -8.59 -5.87
N ASN A 170 1.13 -9.58 -5.04
CA ASN A 170 0.60 -10.93 -5.11
C ASN A 170 -0.90 -10.98 -4.81
N LEU A 171 -1.37 -10.21 -3.82
CA LEU A 171 -2.79 -10.18 -3.48
C LEU A 171 -3.63 -9.55 -4.59
N LEU A 172 -3.16 -8.45 -5.19
CA LEU A 172 -3.82 -7.76 -6.30
C LEU A 172 -3.93 -8.62 -7.56
N GLN A 173 -2.85 -9.32 -7.91
CA GLN A 173 -2.76 -10.08 -9.16
C GLN A 173 -3.24 -11.52 -9.04
N GLY A 174 -3.28 -12.07 -7.83
CA GLY A 174 -3.81 -13.38 -7.55
C GLY A 174 -5.32 -13.47 -7.80
N GLN A 175 -5.79 -14.71 -7.96
CA GLN A 175 -7.22 -15.00 -8.07
C GLN A 175 -7.96 -14.51 -6.81
N PRO A 176 -9.16 -13.95 -6.90
CA PRO A 176 -9.93 -13.69 -8.13
C PRO A 176 -9.77 -12.25 -8.68
N LEU A 177 -8.85 -11.44 -8.16
CA LEU A 177 -8.80 -10.01 -8.47
C LEU A 177 -8.24 -9.71 -9.85
N TYR A 178 -7.12 -10.34 -10.22
CA TYR A 178 -6.44 -10.12 -11.51
C TYR A 178 -6.22 -8.63 -11.83
N ILE A 179 -5.86 -7.83 -10.82
CA ILE A 179 -5.61 -6.39 -10.94
C ILE A 179 -4.12 -6.18 -11.22
N PRO A 180 -3.74 -5.73 -12.43
CA PRO A 180 -2.34 -5.62 -12.82
C PRO A 180 -1.63 -4.49 -12.05
N VAL A 181 -0.47 -4.82 -11.50
CA VAL A 181 0.46 -3.84 -10.94
C VAL A 181 1.38 -3.32 -12.03
N ASN A 182 1.48 -2.00 -12.16
CA ASN A 182 2.30 -1.36 -13.19
C ASN A 182 3.80 -1.44 -12.86
N THR A 183 4.21 -0.86 -11.73
CA THR A 183 5.60 -0.90 -11.24
C THR A 183 5.62 -0.84 -9.71
N ILE A 184 6.72 -1.32 -9.13
CA ILE A 184 7.09 -1.04 -7.75
C ILE A 184 8.35 -0.18 -7.79
N ASP A 185 8.22 1.08 -7.37
CA ASP A 185 9.36 1.97 -7.19
C ASP A 185 9.93 1.73 -5.79
N TRP A 186 10.91 0.85 -5.71
CA TRP A 186 11.59 0.56 -4.44
C TRP A 186 12.32 1.79 -3.91
N GLY A 187 12.35 2.02 -2.60
CA GLY A 187 13.31 2.90 -1.95
C GLY A 187 14.70 2.26 -1.90
N HIS A 188 15.26 1.96 -3.07
CA HIS A 188 16.57 1.35 -3.28
C HIS A 188 17.48 2.35 -4.02
N PRO A 189 18.80 2.37 -3.78
CA PRO A 189 19.72 3.28 -4.46
C PRO A 189 19.63 3.19 -5.99
N ASN A 190 19.65 1.97 -6.55
CA ASN A 190 19.58 1.79 -8.00
C ASN A 190 18.25 2.20 -8.63
N THR A 191 17.14 2.25 -7.88
CA THR A 191 15.82 2.63 -8.42
C THR A 191 15.57 4.12 -8.31
N ARG A 192 15.67 4.70 -7.10
CA ARG A 192 15.35 6.11 -6.83
C ARG A 192 16.44 7.07 -7.29
N ASN A 193 17.71 6.64 -7.27
CA ASN A 193 18.85 7.48 -7.60
C ASN A 193 19.85 6.75 -8.53
N GLY A 194 19.34 5.95 -9.47
CA GLY A 194 20.19 5.11 -10.35
C GLY A 194 21.11 5.87 -11.31
N ASN A 195 21.09 7.20 -11.31
CA ASN A 195 21.98 8.07 -12.09
C ASN A 195 22.90 8.94 -11.23
N LEU A 196 22.96 8.69 -9.91
CA LEU A 196 23.80 9.39 -8.93
C LEU A 196 23.55 10.90 -8.81
N LYS A 197 22.48 11.45 -9.39
CA LYS A 197 22.22 12.90 -9.36
C LYS A 197 22.11 13.44 -7.93
N ASP A 198 21.34 12.79 -7.08
CA ASP A 198 21.16 13.23 -5.70
C ASP A 198 22.41 12.92 -4.85
N TYR A 199 23.13 11.84 -5.19
CA TYR A 199 24.32 11.43 -4.47
C TYR A 199 25.47 12.43 -4.69
N ASN A 200 25.69 12.81 -5.95
CA ASN A 200 26.72 13.78 -6.35
C ASN A 200 26.42 15.20 -5.84
N ARG A 201 25.16 15.50 -5.50
CA ARG A 201 24.75 16.75 -4.84
C ARG A 201 24.91 16.72 -3.31
N GLY A 202 25.44 15.64 -2.75
CA GLY A 202 25.66 15.47 -1.31
C GLY A 202 24.50 14.81 -0.55
N ALA A 203 23.35 14.57 -1.20
CA ALA A 203 22.19 13.92 -0.58
C ALA A 203 22.33 12.39 -0.64
N LYS A 204 23.37 11.85 0.02
CA LYS A 204 23.78 10.43 -0.09
C LYS A 204 22.65 9.43 0.16
N HIS A 205 21.79 9.71 1.14
CA HIS A 205 20.68 8.81 1.52
C HIS A 205 19.32 9.18 0.92
N ALA A 206 19.27 10.06 -0.08
CA ALA A 206 18.02 10.49 -0.72
C ALA A 206 17.22 9.33 -1.34
N TRP A 207 17.87 8.17 -1.55
CA TRP A 207 17.25 6.95 -2.07
C TRP A 207 16.35 6.23 -1.07
N ALA A 208 16.60 6.37 0.24
CA ALA A 208 15.93 5.64 1.33
C ALA A 208 14.52 6.19 1.63
N ARG A 209 13.76 6.45 0.58
CA ARG A 209 12.37 6.90 0.62
C ARG A 209 11.44 5.70 0.70
N GLU A 210 10.15 5.99 0.87
CA GLU A 210 9.10 4.98 0.77
C GLU A 210 9.12 4.19 -0.55
N HIS A 211 8.78 2.92 -0.47
CA HIS A 211 8.42 2.12 -1.63
C HIS A 211 7.07 2.60 -2.16
N GLN A 212 6.91 2.62 -3.47
CA GLN A 212 5.63 2.99 -4.10
C GLN A 212 5.20 1.90 -5.06
N LEU A 213 4.14 1.17 -4.70
CA LEU A 213 3.45 0.26 -5.60
C LEU A 213 2.43 1.05 -6.41
N LYS A 214 2.42 0.87 -7.72
CA LYS A 214 1.59 1.66 -8.64
C LYS A 214 0.60 0.79 -9.39
N VAL A 215 -0.67 1.16 -9.36
CA VAL A 215 -1.75 0.50 -10.10
C VAL A 215 -2.44 1.55 -10.97
N TYR A 216 -2.77 1.24 -12.22
CA TYR A 216 -3.50 2.19 -13.06
C TYR A 216 -4.93 2.39 -12.54
N ALA A 217 -5.43 3.63 -12.63
CA ALA A 217 -6.68 4.06 -12.00
C ALA A 217 -7.90 3.19 -12.41
N GLU A 218 -8.05 2.90 -13.69
CA GLU A 218 -9.14 2.09 -14.26
C GLU A 218 -9.13 0.63 -13.82
N TYR A 219 -7.99 0.12 -13.34
CA TYR A 219 -7.93 -1.22 -12.75
C TYR A 219 -8.14 -1.18 -11.24
N PHE A 220 -7.67 -0.12 -10.57
CA PHE A 220 -7.87 0.07 -9.14
C PHE A 220 -9.31 0.45 -8.78
N GLU A 221 -10.09 1.01 -9.72
CA GLU A 221 -11.52 1.30 -9.57
C GLU A 221 -12.34 0.07 -9.11
N LYS A 222 -11.91 -1.15 -9.46
CA LYS A 222 -12.52 -2.41 -8.97
C LYS A 222 -12.48 -2.57 -7.45
N ILE A 223 -11.53 -1.90 -6.80
CA ILE A 223 -11.36 -1.87 -5.34
C ILE A 223 -11.97 -0.58 -4.79
N GLY A 224 -11.62 0.56 -5.38
CA GLY A 224 -12.08 1.87 -4.91
C GLY A 224 -11.43 2.31 -3.59
N PHE A 225 -11.87 3.46 -3.09
CA PHE A 225 -11.52 3.99 -1.77
C PHE A 225 -12.77 4.08 -0.90
N ARG A 226 -12.62 3.99 0.43
CA ARG A 226 -13.72 4.35 1.34
C ARG A 226 -13.76 5.86 1.54
N ILE A 227 -12.60 6.52 1.46
CA ILE A 227 -12.50 7.98 1.51
C ILE A 227 -13.14 8.56 0.24
N THR A 228 -14.32 9.17 0.39
CA THR A 228 -15.22 9.59 -0.71
C THR A 228 -14.52 10.41 -1.79
N HIS A 229 -13.76 11.45 -1.42
CA HIS A 229 -13.11 12.31 -2.40
C HIS A 229 -11.98 11.61 -3.17
N LYS A 230 -11.28 10.65 -2.55
CA LYS A 230 -10.28 9.83 -3.25
C LYS A 230 -10.97 8.94 -4.28
N ASP A 231 -12.12 8.38 -3.92
CA ASP A 231 -12.92 7.53 -4.80
C ASP A 231 -13.52 8.33 -5.98
N GLU A 232 -13.99 9.55 -5.74
CA GLU A 232 -14.47 10.44 -6.80
C GLU A 232 -13.36 10.78 -7.81
N ILE A 233 -12.16 11.14 -7.32
CA ILE A 233 -11.01 11.40 -8.19
C ILE A 233 -10.62 10.12 -8.93
N LEU A 234 -10.61 8.96 -8.26
CA LEU A 234 -10.28 7.69 -8.88
C LEU A 234 -11.18 7.40 -10.10
N LYS A 235 -12.50 7.56 -9.94
CA LYS A 235 -13.47 7.36 -11.03
C LYS A 235 -13.26 8.32 -12.20
N GLU A 236 -13.04 9.60 -11.90
CA GLU A 236 -12.73 10.61 -12.92
C GLU A 236 -11.47 10.24 -13.74
N LEU A 237 -10.40 9.85 -13.05
CA LEU A 237 -9.13 9.51 -13.69
C LEU A 237 -9.14 8.15 -14.39
N ALA A 238 -9.93 7.20 -13.87
CA ALA A 238 -10.18 5.91 -14.52
C ALA A 238 -10.87 6.12 -15.88
N GLU A 239 -11.86 7.01 -15.93
CA GLU A 239 -12.58 7.31 -17.17
C GLU A 239 -11.70 8.04 -18.18
N GLU A 240 -10.89 9.01 -17.74
CA GLU A 240 -9.88 9.66 -18.60
C GLU A 240 -8.91 8.62 -19.19
N ASN A 241 -8.46 7.66 -18.38
CA ASN A 241 -7.58 6.59 -18.87
C ASN A 241 -8.27 5.71 -19.92
N ARG A 242 -9.53 5.32 -19.74
CA ARG A 242 -10.29 4.54 -20.73
C ARG A 242 -10.43 5.29 -22.05
N LYS A 243 -10.74 6.59 -21.98
CA LYS A 243 -10.90 7.46 -23.16
C LYS A 243 -9.59 7.66 -23.92
N ASN A 244 -8.50 7.94 -23.22
CA ASN A 244 -7.21 8.28 -23.83
C ASN A 244 -6.38 7.05 -24.22
N PHE A 245 -6.62 5.89 -23.59
CA PHE A 245 -5.86 4.65 -23.82
C PHE A 245 -6.75 3.41 -24.13
N PRO A 246 -7.73 3.49 -25.05
CA PRO A 246 -8.74 2.44 -25.24
C PRO A 246 -8.17 1.11 -25.74
N LYS A 247 -7.00 1.14 -26.40
CA LYS A 247 -6.35 -0.06 -26.96
C LYS A 247 -5.41 -0.77 -25.97
N ARG A 248 -5.20 -0.23 -24.76
CA ARG A 248 -4.27 -0.81 -23.78
C ARG A 248 -4.94 -1.94 -23.00
N LYS A 249 -4.51 -3.17 -23.28
CA LYS A 249 -4.94 -4.36 -22.53
C LYS A 249 -4.28 -4.41 -21.14
N PRO A 250 -4.96 -4.97 -20.12
CA PRO A 250 -4.32 -5.28 -18.85
C PRO A 250 -3.21 -6.32 -19.07
N SER A 251 -2.07 -6.11 -18.43
CA SER A 251 -0.97 -7.07 -18.43
C SER A 251 -0.58 -7.31 -16.99
N LEU A 252 -0.73 -8.55 -16.53
CA LEU A 252 -0.17 -8.97 -15.25
C LEU A 252 1.36 -8.89 -15.32
N CYS A 253 1.97 -8.75 -14.14
CA CYS A 253 3.41 -8.73 -13.95
C CYS A 253 3.96 -10.11 -14.28
N ASN A 254 4.87 -10.16 -15.25
CA ASN A 254 5.57 -11.38 -15.65
C ASN A 254 7.08 -11.10 -15.74
N PRO A 255 7.82 -11.11 -14.61
CA PRO A 255 9.28 -11.11 -14.61
C PRO A 255 9.81 -12.54 -14.87
N PRO A 256 11.01 -12.71 -15.45
CA PRO A 256 11.96 -11.69 -15.91
C PRO A 256 11.62 -11.13 -17.30
N LYS A 257 11.95 -9.85 -17.52
CA LYS A 257 11.84 -9.21 -18.84
C LYS A 257 13.15 -9.32 -19.61
N LYS A 258 13.07 -9.72 -20.89
CA LYS A 258 14.24 -9.98 -21.77
C LYS A 258 15.15 -8.75 -22.00
N ARG A 259 14.64 -7.52 -21.93
CA ARG A 259 15.43 -6.29 -22.16
C ARG A 259 15.68 -5.56 -20.85
N ILE A 260 16.95 -5.41 -20.49
CA ILE A 260 17.39 -4.70 -19.29
C ILE A 260 18.39 -3.61 -19.71
N LYS A 261 18.09 -2.36 -19.34
CA LYS A 261 19.06 -1.27 -19.46
C LYS A 261 20.03 -1.35 -18.28
N GLN A 262 21.33 -1.36 -18.56
CA GLN A 262 22.34 -1.30 -17.51
C GLN A 262 22.27 0.04 -16.76
N ARG A 263 22.35 -0.02 -15.44
CA ARG A 263 22.41 1.13 -14.54
C ARG A 263 23.82 1.30 -13.99
N VAL A 264 24.13 2.51 -13.56
CA VAL A 264 25.42 2.79 -12.91
C VAL A 264 25.40 2.17 -11.51
N PRO A 265 26.47 1.47 -11.07
CA PRO A 265 26.62 1.04 -9.69
C PRO A 265 26.51 2.22 -8.73
N HIS A 266 25.80 2.03 -7.63
CA HIS A 266 25.56 3.07 -6.65
C HIS A 266 26.36 2.80 -5.36
N PRO A 267 27.13 3.77 -4.82
CA PRO A 267 27.96 3.54 -3.63
C PRO A 267 27.19 3.03 -2.40
N GLU A 268 25.94 3.46 -2.24
CA GLU A 268 25.04 3.01 -1.17
C GLU A 268 24.44 1.60 -1.34
N GLU A 269 24.87 0.80 -2.33
CA GLU A 269 24.45 -0.62 -2.45
C GLU A 269 24.86 -1.44 -1.22
N MET A 270 25.90 -1.04 -0.49
CA MET A 270 26.34 -1.69 0.75
C MET A 270 25.71 -1.11 2.02
N SER A 271 24.76 -0.18 1.90
CA SER A 271 24.21 0.54 3.06
C SER A 271 23.51 -0.40 4.05
N GLU A 272 23.70 -0.15 5.35
CA GLU A 272 23.01 -0.89 6.43
C GLU A 272 21.49 -0.66 6.43
N LYS A 273 21.01 0.40 5.78
CA LYS A 273 19.58 0.66 5.58
C LYS A 273 18.90 -0.35 4.65
N LEU A 274 19.69 -1.09 3.86
CA LEU A 274 19.19 -2.18 3.04
C LEU A 274 19.05 -3.45 3.88
N PRO A 275 18.02 -4.27 3.59
CA PRO A 275 17.86 -5.56 4.22
C PRO A 275 19.02 -6.48 3.77
N PRO A 276 19.41 -7.46 4.60
CA PRO A 276 20.55 -8.34 4.31
C PRO A 276 20.51 -8.97 2.92
N GLU A 277 19.31 -9.32 2.44
CA GLU A 277 19.06 -9.96 1.15
C GLU A 277 19.44 -9.07 -0.04
N LEU A 278 19.46 -7.74 0.11
CA LEU A 278 19.77 -6.78 -0.96
C LEU A 278 21.14 -6.10 -0.80
N ARG A 279 21.79 -6.24 0.34
CA ARG A 279 23.06 -5.55 0.61
C ARG A 279 24.16 -6.06 -0.34
N GLY A 280 24.78 -5.13 -1.05
CA GLY A 280 25.81 -5.40 -2.06
C GLY A 280 25.28 -5.90 -3.40
N LYS A 281 23.96 -5.95 -3.60
CA LYS A 281 23.37 -6.43 -4.85
C LYS A 281 23.01 -5.28 -5.78
N HIS A 282 23.66 -5.26 -6.94
CA HIS A 282 23.33 -4.31 -8.00
C HIS A 282 22.06 -4.71 -8.74
N CYS A 283 21.07 -3.81 -8.80
CA CYS A 283 19.80 -4.04 -9.47
C CYS A 283 19.59 -3.08 -10.65
N ASN A 284 19.56 -3.63 -11.88
CA ASN A 284 19.28 -2.88 -13.10
C ASN A 284 17.78 -2.61 -13.32
N ALA A 285 16.92 -3.47 -12.78
CA ALA A 285 15.47 -3.36 -12.91
C ALA A 285 14.75 -3.59 -11.56
N TYR A 286 13.56 -3.01 -11.41
CA TYR A 286 12.78 -3.11 -10.16
C TYR A 286 12.39 -4.55 -9.82
N TRP A 287 12.17 -5.40 -10.83
CA TRP A 287 11.75 -6.78 -10.63
C TRP A 287 12.88 -7.67 -10.13
N GLN A 288 14.16 -7.30 -10.32
CA GLN A 288 15.28 -8.03 -9.74
C GLN A 288 15.23 -7.93 -8.22
N ILE A 289 14.95 -6.73 -7.69
CA ILE A 289 14.69 -6.54 -6.25
C ILE A 289 13.52 -7.41 -5.79
N CYS A 290 12.45 -7.53 -6.60
CA CYS A 290 11.34 -8.40 -6.26
C CYS A 290 11.76 -9.87 -6.13
N LEU A 291 12.56 -10.39 -7.07
CA LEU A 291 13.04 -11.77 -7.04
C LEU A 291 13.93 -12.04 -5.82
N GLU A 292 14.86 -11.13 -5.52
CA GLU A 292 15.75 -11.23 -4.35
C GLU A 292 15.00 -11.23 -3.01
N LEU A 293 13.81 -10.62 -2.99
CA LEU A 293 12.92 -10.59 -1.82
C LEU A 293 11.87 -11.72 -1.83
N GLY A 294 11.99 -12.71 -2.73
CA GLY A 294 11.15 -13.91 -2.76
C GLY A 294 9.85 -13.79 -3.55
N CYS A 295 9.80 -12.97 -4.60
CA CYS A 295 8.63 -12.88 -5.48
C CYS A 295 8.42 -14.15 -6.32
N THR A 296 7.26 -14.80 -6.19
CA THR A 296 6.88 -16.04 -6.90
C THR A 296 6.08 -15.83 -8.19
N GLN A 297 5.87 -14.58 -8.63
CA GLN A 297 5.04 -14.29 -9.82
C GLN A 297 5.55 -14.95 -11.12
N GLU A 298 6.83 -15.30 -11.21
CA GLU A 298 7.38 -16.06 -12.33
C GLU A 298 6.79 -17.48 -12.37
N GLU A 299 6.78 -18.18 -11.23
CA GLU A 299 6.23 -19.53 -11.08
C GLU A 299 4.72 -19.55 -11.28
N ASP A 300 4.00 -18.60 -10.67
CA ASP A 300 2.54 -18.52 -10.74
C ASP A 300 2.00 -18.25 -12.16
N ASN A 301 2.81 -17.69 -13.05
CA ASN A 301 2.44 -17.45 -14.45
C ASN A 301 2.71 -18.68 -15.34
N LEU A 302 3.72 -19.49 -15.02
CA LEU A 302 4.00 -20.75 -15.73
C LEU A 302 2.85 -21.76 -15.58
N PHE A 303 2.15 -21.76 -14.44
CA PHE A 303 0.98 -22.63 -14.20
C PHE A 303 -0.35 -22.09 -14.75
N LYS A 304 -0.40 -20.87 -15.28
CA LYS A 304 -1.61 -20.27 -15.89
C LYS A 304 -1.68 -20.45 -17.40
N GLU A 305 -0.61 -20.96 -18.02
CA GLU A 305 -0.53 -21.25 -19.45
C GLU A 305 -0.85 -22.73 -19.78
N VAL A 306 -1.36 -23.51 -18.81
CA VAL A 306 -1.86 -24.90 -18.99
C VAL A 306 -3.37 -24.96 -18.84
#